data_AF-A0A920AFG9-F1
#
_entry.id   AF-A0A920AFG9-F1
#
_cell.length_a   1.000
_cell.length_b   1.000
_cell.length_c   1.000
_cell.angle_alpha   90.00
_cell.angle_beta   90.00
_cell.angle_gamma   90.00
#
_symmetry.space_group_name_H-M   'P 1'
#
loop_
_entity.id
_entity.type
_entity.pdbx_description
1 polymer ?
#
loop_
_entity_poly.entity_id
_entity_poly.type
_entity_poly.pdbx_seq_one_letter_code
_entity_poly.pdbx_strand_id
1 'polypeptide(L)'
;MNRTKRETPYAIMANWENDLNSFSLRSSLMLGPAESSYQSLGLIFRASNDGQSALICDINKSHRFRIRQLRNGTYQIITAEGKDGWIKNNVIKGINEYNDINIKTNGSDHDIFINGSLVYSFRIENLEAGSFGILIGPETKGRIDYFNIYADEHYRDKSKIYLSDDEIRDLITENDDLKIKLEQSLDARALELENAIRILENQLKTMRLVNEQLDKENSQYAIIKSAVDTNQVDLLMDLSHKVINKTLENRQLKIENKLMTDSLKSVKMNFENLEVELFQKVIDKKIEEQQFIDSILVKFCQVDSLLNQNEPFLQDSLIRIDSLLIETP
;
A
#
# COMPACT_ATOMS: atom_id res chain seq x y z
N MET A 1 17.36 11.38 44.38
CA MET A 1 16.92 10.44 45.45
C MET A 1 17.64 10.74 46.75
N ASN A 2 16.96 10.58 47.89
CA ASN A 2 17.53 10.82 49.22
C ASN A 2 16.98 9.80 50.21
N ARG A 3 17.84 8.96 50.77
CA ARG A 3 17.53 7.96 51.80
C ARG A 3 18.11 8.44 53.13
N THR A 4 17.26 8.63 54.14
CA THR A 4 17.67 9.16 55.45
C THR A 4 17.76 8.10 56.56
N LYS A 5 17.29 6.87 56.34
CA LYS A 5 17.39 5.79 57.35
C LYS A 5 18.81 5.23 57.39
N ARG A 6 19.24 4.85 58.59
CA ARG A 6 20.64 4.47 58.91
C ARG A 6 21.00 3.02 58.59
N GLU A 7 20.04 2.11 58.63
CA GLU A 7 20.36 0.67 58.60
C GLU A 7 19.82 -0.04 57.36
N THR A 8 18.73 0.47 56.79
CA THR A 8 18.01 -0.24 55.74
C THR A 8 18.17 0.46 54.38
N PRO A 9 18.61 -0.27 53.33
CA PRO A 9 18.52 0.23 51.97
C PRO A 9 17.06 0.34 51.52
N TYR A 10 16.83 0.90 50.34
CA TYR A 10 15.52 0.94 49.69
C TYR A 10 15.67 0.58 48.22
N ALA A 11 14.82 -0.30 47.73
CA ALA A 11 14.77 -0.70 46.33
C ALA A 11 13.64 0.04 45.62
N ILE A 12 13.93 0.55 44.42
CA ILE A 12 12.95 1.13 43.51
C ILE A 12 12.93 0.22 42.28
N MET A 13 11.81 -0.47 42.08
CA MET A 13 11.67 -1.45 41.00
C MET A 13 10.94 -0.85 39.81
N ALA A 14 11.40 -1.17 38.60
CA ALA A 14 10.67 -0.88 37.38
C ALA A 14 9.43 -1.78 37.30
N ASN A 15 8.29 -1.20 36.95
CA ASN A 15 7.07 -1.95 36.68
C ASN A 15 7.03 -2.33 35.19
N TRP A 16 7.93 -3.22 34.77
CA TRP A 16 8.01 -3.71 33.41
C TRP A 16 8.17 -5.23 33.39
N GLU A 17 7.10 -5.90 32.99
CA GLU A 17 7.10 -7.34 32.78
C GLU A 17 7.89 -7.69 31.51
N ASN A 18 8.87 -8.57 31.65
CA ASN A 18 9.78 -8.96 30.58
C ASN A 18 10.31 -10.38 30.84
N ASP A 19 10.86 -11.00 29.80
CA ASP A 19 11.55 -12.29 29.88
C ASP A 19 12.98 -12.21 29.34
N LEU A 20 13.63 -11.07 29.57
CA LEU A 20 14.99 -10.83 29.08
C LEU A 20 16.03 -11.68 29.81
N ASN A 21 16.65 -12.58 29.05
CA ASN A 21 17.83 -13.32 29.48
C ASN A 21 19.14 -12.72 28.96
N SER A 22 19.12 -12.07 27.81
CA SER A 22 20.27 -11.33 27.26
C SER A 22 19.92 -9.85 27.18
N PHE A 23 20.75 -9.00 27.77
CA PHE A 23 20.51 -7.55 27.80
C PHE A 23 21.77 -6.75 28.12
N SER A 24 21.69 -5.45 27.87
CA SER A 24 22.60 -4.43 28.39
C SER A 24 21.82 -3.42 29.22
N LEU A 25 22.08 -3.36 30.53
CA LEU A 25 21.54 -2.35 31.43
C LEU A 25 22.57 -1.23 31.58
N ARG A 26 22.23 -0.03 31.10
CA ARG A 26 23.10 1.14 31.16
C ARG A 26 22.46 2.26 31.98
N SER A 27 23.20 2.81 32.94
CA SER A 27 22.73 3.91 33.77
C SER A 27 23.88 4.80 34.22
N SER A 28 23.61 6.09 34.36
CA SER A 28 24.56 7.07 34.89
C SER A 28 24.20 7.42 36.34
N LEU A 29 25.06 7.03 37.28
CA LEU A 29 24.88 7.14 38.72
C LEU A 29 25.79 8.23 39.32
N MET A 30 25.24 9.12 40.15
CA MET A 30 26.01 10.10 40.92
C MET A 30 25.69 9.99 42.41
N LEU A 31 26.73 9.86 43.23
CA LEU A 31 26.60 9.95 44.69
C LEU A 31 26.61 11.42 45.11
N GLY A 32 25.59 11.86 45.84
CA GLY A 32 25.53 13.21 46.41
C GLY A 32 26.29 13.33 47.73
N PRO A 33 26.41 14.53 48.31
CA PRO A 33 27.13 14.73 49.57
C PRO A 33 26.34 14.10 50.73
N ALA A 34 26.96 13.15 51.43
CA ALA A 34 26.44 12.52 52.64
C ALA A 34 27.57 12.21 53.64
N GLU A 35 27.28 12.47 54.92
CA GLU A 35 28.20 12.22 56.04
C GLU A 35 28.55 10.73 56.16
N SER A 36 27.56 9.85 55.98
CA SER A 36 27.67 8.41 56.22
C SER A 36 28.76 7.73 55.39
N SER A 37 29.62 6.94 56.04
CA SER A 37 30.63 6.10 55.38
C SER A 37 30.04 4.93 54.59
N TYR A 38 28.77 4.60 54.82
CA TYR A 38 28.07 3.45 54.23
C TYR A 38 27.24 3.80 53.00
N GLN A 39 27.40 5.02 52.50
CA GLN A 39 26.69 5.52 51.34
C GLN A 39 26.92 4.62 50.12
N SER A 40 25.85 4.14 49.51
CA SER A 40 25.93 3.28 48.31
C SER A 40 24.74 3.48 47.39
N LEU A 41 24.98 3.38 46.09
CA LEU A 41 23.96 3.43 45.06
C LEU A 41 24.24 2.31 44.07
N GLY A 42 23.20 1.59 43.65
CA GLY A 42 23.37 0.45 42.79
C GLY A 42 22.21 0.17 41.86
N LEU A 43 22.47 -0.77 40.96
CA LEU A 43 21.53 -1.27 39.97
C LEU A 43 21.12 -2.68 40.37
N ILE A 44 19.82 -2.93 40.30
CA ILE A 44 19.20 -4.23 40.50
C ILE A 44 18.83 -4.78 39.13
N PHE A 45 19.17 -6.03 38.86
CA PHE A 45 18.81 -6.74 37.63
C PHE A 45 18.45 -8.19 37.96
N ARG A 46 17.57 -8.78 37.15
CA ARG A 46 17.01 -10.13 37.37
C ARG A 46 16.38 -10.30 38.75
N ALA A 47 15.62 -9.31 39.21
CA ALA A 47 14.87 -9.43 40.45
C ALA A 47 13.60 -10.25 40.22
N SER A 48 13.36 -11.26 41.04
CA SER A 48 12.10 -12.00 41.02
C SER A 48 10.95 -11.14 41.54
N ASN A 49 9.74 -11.46 41.07
CA ASN A 49 8.53 -10.73 41.47
C ASN A 49 8.18 -10.88 42.96
N ASP A 50 8.60 -11.98 43.59
CA ASP A 50 8.45 -12.22 45.02
C ASP A 50 9.53 -11.54 45.88
N GLY A 51 10.52 -10.89 45.24
CA GLY A 51 11.63 -10.22 45.91
C GLY A 51 12.62 -11.17 46.59
N GLN A 52 12.58 -12.46 46.29
CA GLN A 52 13.43 -13.46 46.94
C GLN A 52 14.77 -13.68 46.22
N SER A 53 14.87 -13.31 44.95
CA SER A 53 16.10 -13.38 44.17
C SER A 53 16.35 -12.08 43.40
N ALA A 54 17.63 -11.71 43.27
CA ALA A 54 18.08 -10.55 42.49
C ALA A 54 19.60 -10.55 42.36
N LEU A 55 20.12 -9.85 41.36
CA LEU A 55 21.52 -9.43 41.33
C LEU A 55 21.62 -7.92 41.52
N ILE A 56 22.66 -7.49 42.24
CA ILE A 56 22.85 -6.11 42.63
C ILE A 56 24.31 -5.73 42.40
N CYS A 57 24.52 -4.66 41.64
CA CYS A 57 25.83 -4.02 41.47
C CYS A 57 25.79 -2.64 42.13
N ASP A 58 26.53 -2.46 43.22
CA ASP A 58 26.57 -1.23 44.01
C ASP A 58 27.93 -0.53 43.86
N ILE A 59 27.92 0.81 43.86
CA ILE A 59 29.12 1.64 44.05
C ILE A 59 29.00 2.46 45.35
N ASN A 60 30.13 2.89 45.91
CA ASN A 60 30.17 3.74 47.10
C ASN A 60 31.14 4.92 46.97
N LYS A 61 31.08 5.85 47.94
CA LYS A 61 31.89 7.06 47.95
C LYS A 61 33.41 6.83 48.12
N SER A 62 33.82 5.60 48.43
CA SER A 62 35.22 5.22 48.63
C SER A 62 35.86 4.61 47.39
N HIS A 63 35.31 4.89 46.20
CA HIS A 63 35.77 4.35 44.92
C HIS A 63 35.76 2.82 44.91
N ARG A 64 34.71 2.21 45.47
CA ARG A 64 34.55 0.76 45.51
C ARG A 64 33.25 0.34 44.86
N PHE A 65 33.27 -0.83 44.24
CA PHE A 65 32.09 -1.52 43.78
C PHE A 65 31.95 -2.87 44.48
N ARG A 66 30.76 -3.45 44.41
CA ARG A 66 30.46 -4.79 44.92
C ARG A 66 29.31 -5.40 44.13
N ILE A 67 29.37 -6.72 43.95
CA ILE A 67 28.28 -7.48 43.35
C ILE A 67 27.75 -8.45 44.39
N ARG A 68 26.43 -8.47 44.53
CA ARG A 68 25.72 -9.35 45.46
C ARG A 68 24.55 -10.02 44.77
N GLN A 69 24.27 -11.23 45.21
CA GLN A 69 23.06 -11.96 44.85
C GLN A 69 22.15 -12.00 46.05
N LEU A 70 20.88 -11.63 45.87
CA LEU A 70 19.83 -12.01 46.79
C LEU A 70 19.38 -13.42 46.41
N ARG A 71 19.37 -14.35 47.37
CA ARG A 71 18.89 -15.71 47.18
C ARG A 71 18.10 -16.13 48.41
N ASN A 72 16.82 -16.43 48.21
CA ASN A 72 15.86 -16.73 49.28
C ASN A 72 15.87 -15.65 50.37
N GLY A 73 15.86 -14.37 49.96
CA GLY A 73 15.85 -13.22 50.87
C GLY A 73 17.17 -12.94 51.59
N THR A 74 18.21 -13.76 51.37
CA THR A 74 19.54 -13.58 51.98
C THR A 74 20.56 -13.10 50.96
N TYR A 75 21.39 -12.13 51.35
CA TYR A 75 22.46 -11.63 50.49
C TYR A 75 23.68 -12.57 50.53
N GLN A 76 24.15 -12.94 49.34
CA GLN A 76 25.39 -13.64 49.09
C GLN A 76 26.33 -12.72 48.30
N ILE A 77 27.60 -12.65 48.69
CA ILE A 77 28.59 -11.82 48.01
C ILE A 77 29.12 -12.59 46.80
N ILE A 78 29.11 -11.95 45.63
CA ILE A 78 29.63 -12.53 44.37
C ILE A 78 31.07 -12.06 44.11
N THR A 79 31.39 -10.80 44.44
CA THR A 79 32.76 -10.30 44.36
C THR A 79 33.65 -11.02 45.38
N ALA A 80 34.54 -11.88 44.89
CA ALA A 80 35.40 -12.73 45.73
C ALA A 80 36.49 -11.97 46.51
N GLU A 81 36.76 -10.72 46.15
CA GLU A 81 37.84 -9.91 46.72
C GLU A 81 37.31 -8.76 47.59
N GLY A 82 38.15 -8.33 48.54
CA GLY A 82 37.88 -7.17 49.37
C GLY A 82 37.00 -7.44 50.59
N LYS A 83 37.06 -6.55 51.58
CA LYS A 83 36.29 -6.67 52.82
C LYS A 83 34.80 -6.52 52.52
N ASP A 84 34.00 -7.50 52.95
CA ASP A 84 32.55 -7.58 52.71
C ASP A 84 32.17 -7.50 51.22
N GLY A 85 33.07 -7.93 50.33
CA GLY A 85 32.92 -7.92 48.87
C GLY A 85 33.23 -6.58 48.20
N TRP A 86 33.66 -5.55 48.93
CA TRP A 86 33.96 -4.25 48.35
C TRP A 86 35.35 -4.23 47.72
N ILE A 87 35.39 -4.10 46.39
CA ILE A 87 36.63 -4.02 45.62
C ILE A 87 36.90 -2.55 45.28
N LYS A 88 38.09 -2.04 45.66
CA LYS A 88 38.52 -0.68 45.29
C LYS A 88 38.91 -0.65 43.82
N ASN A 89 38.36 0.30 43.07
CA ASN A 89 38.67 0.50 41.66
C ASN A 89 38.73 2.01 41.37
N ASN A 90 39.89 2.48 40.89
CA ASN A 90 40.15 3.90 40.63
C ASN A 90 39.32 4.47 39.48
N VAL A 91 38.71 3.62 38.65
CA VAL A 91 37.81 4.05 37.57
C VAL A 91 36.49 4.61 38.13
N ILE A 92 36.08 4.19 39.34
CA ILE A 92 34.88 4.70 40.00
C ILE A 92 35.16 6.11 40.49
N LYS A 93 34.34 7.08 40.10
CA LYS A 93 34.43 8.47 40.53
C LYS A 93 33.74 8.69 41.86
N GLY A 94 34.11 9.79 42.51
CA GLY A 94 33.69 10.10 43.87
C GLY A 94 32.32 10.79 43.95
N ILE A 95 32.17 11.57 45.01
CA ILE A 95 30.96 12.36 45.27
C ILE A 95 30.82 13.47 44.21
N ASN A 96 29.59 13.75 43.79
CA ASN A 96 29.20 14.76 42.80
C ASN A 96 29.76 14.52 41.38
N GLU A 97 30.20 13.30 41.10
CA GLU A 97 30.64 12.89 39.77
C GLU A 97 29.80 11.73 39.24
N TYR A 98 29.43 11.80 37.97
CA TYR A 98 28.67 10.75 37.30
C TYR A 98 29.56 9.57 36.92
N ASN A 99 29.11 8.38 37.31
CA ASN A 99 29.64 7.08 36.92
C ASN A 99 28.69 6.43 35.90
N ASP A 100 29.17 6.17 34.68
CA ASP A 100 28.45 5.36 33.70
C ASP A 100 28.63 3.88 34.05
N ILE A 101 27.55 3.18 34.39
CA ILE A 101 27.56 1.75 34.67
C ILE A 101 26.84 1.04 33.53
N ASN A 102 27.51 0.04 32.96
CA ASN A 102 26.94 -0.83 31.95
C ASN A 102 27.11 -2.29 32.36
N ILE A 103 25.99 -2.98 32.53
CA ILE A 103 25.92 -4.41 32.86
C ILE A 103 25.49 -5.14 31.61
N LYS A 104 26.35 -5.99 31.06
CA LYS A 104 26.05 -6.81 29.88
C LYS A 104 25.94 -8.26 30.30
N THR A 105 24.92 -8.96 29.80
CA THR A 105 24.75 -10.39 30.03
C THR A 105 24.22 -11.10 28.80
N ASN A 106 24.67 -12.34 28.61
CA ASN A 106 24.14 -13.28 27.61
C ASN A 106 23.20 -14.32 28.22
N GLY A 107 22.82 -14.18 29.50
CA GLY A 107 22.13 -15.23 30.25
C GLY A 107 22.92 -15.68 31.46
N SER A 108 24.09 -16.28 31.23
CA SER A 108 24.93 -16.90 32.25
C SER A 108 26.16 -16.07 32.61
N ASP A 109 26.80 -15.46 31.62
CA ASP A 109 28.01 -14.66 31.78
C ASP A 109 27.60 -13.19 31.91
N HIS A 110 28.25 -12.49 32.83
CA HIS A 110 27.88 -11.14 33.24
C HIS A 110 29.15 -10.30 33.30
N ASP A 111 29.19 -9.25 32.48
CA ASP A 111 30.29 -8.30 32.41
C ASP A 111 29.86 -6.94 32.94
N ILE A 112 30.59 -6.42 33.92
CA ILE A 112 30.34 -5.12 34.52
C ILE A 112 31.38 -4.13 34.01
N PHE A 113 30.90 -3.10 33.32
CA PHE A 113 31.70 -1.96 32.90
C PHE A 113 31.35 -0.75 33.75
N ILE A 114 32.36 -0.03 34.21
CA ILE A 114 32.19 1.27 34.86
C ILE A 114 33.07 2.28 34.13
N ASN A 115 32.51 3.43 33.78
CA ASN A 115 33.14 4.50 33.00
C ASN A 115 33.91 3.97 31.77
N GLY A 116 33.31 3.01 31.06
CA GLY A 116 33.85 2.40 29.84
C GLY A 116 34.90 1.31 30.05
N SER A 117 35.36 1.06 31.28
CA SER A 117 36.33 -0.02 31.58
C SER A 117 35.64 -1.26 32.14
N LEU A 118 36.02 -2.45 31.68
CA LEU A 118 35.59 -3.71 32.29
C LEU A 118 36.19 -3.80 33.70
N VAL A 119 35.34 -3.86 34.73
CA VAL A 119 35.78 -3.90 36.14
C VAL A 119 35.60 -5.27 36.79
N TYR A 120 34.69 -6.10 36.28
CA TYR A 120 34.43 -7.44 36.80
C TYR A 120 33.65 -8.29 35.80
N SER A 121 33.96 -9.58 35.76
CA SER A 121 33.21 -10.58 35.00
C SER A 121 32.91 -11.77 35.90
N PHE A 122 31.70 -12.32 35.82
CA PHE A 122 31.30 -13.48 36.61
C PHE A 122 30.25 -14.31 35.86
N ARG A 123 30.14 -15.58 36.25
CA ARG A 123 29.19 -16.52 35.64
C ARG A 123 28.26 -17.09 36.71
N ILE A 124 26.96 -17.04 36.45
CA ILE A 124 25.92 -17.70 37.24
C ILE A 124 24.93 -18.32 36.27
N GLU A 125 24.78 -19.63 36.36
CA GLU A 125 23.86 -20.38 35.50
C GLU A 125 22.46 -20.47 36.12
N ASN A 126 21.47 -20.80 35.28
CA ASN A 126 20.09 -21.04 35.70
C ASN A 126 19.44 -19.84 36.43
N LEU A 127 19.79 -18.62 36.01
CA LEU A 127 19.09 -17.42 36.45
C LEU A 127 17.82 -17.24 35.62
N GLU A 128 16.72 -16.97 36.31
CA GLU A 128 15.48 -16.59 35.66
C GLU A 128 15.54 -15.14 35.16
N ALA A 129 14.72 -14.82 34.16
CA ALA A 129 14.45 -13.45 33.79
C ALA A 129 13.75 -12.74 34.96
N GLY A 130 13.88 -11.41 35.03
CA GLY A 130 13.30 -10.68 36.15
C GLY A 130 13.27 -9.18 35.94
N SER A 131 12.74 -8.52 36.95
CA SER A 131 12.60 -7.08 37.00
C SER A 131 13.95 -6.38 37.17
N PHE A 132 13.97 -5.12 36.79
CA PHE A 132 15.10 -4.21 36.93
C PHE A 132 14.79 -3.16 37.98
N GLY A 133 15.82 -2.58 38.58
CA GLY A 133 15.60 -1.55 39.58
C GLY A 133 16.86 -0.83 39.99
N ILE A 134 16.68 0.03 40.99
CA ILE A 134 17.73 0.84 41.60
C ILE A 134 17.73 0.53 43.09
N LEU A 135 18.92 0.35 43.65
CA LEU A 135 19.10 0.25 45.10
C LEU A 135 19.72 1.55 45.61
N ILE A 136 19.09 2.17 46.60
CA ILE A 136 19.69 3.26 47.37
C ILE A 136 20.02 2.77 48.78
N GLY A 137 21.31 2.82 49.13
CA GLY A 137 21.82 2.43 50.44
C GLY A 137 21.35 3.35 51.57
N PRO A 138 21.61 2.97 52.83
CA PRO A 138 21.32 3.81 53.98
C PRO A 138 22.05 5.16 53.89
N GLU A 139 21.45 6.19 54.47
CA GLU A 139 21.99 7.56 54.54
C GLU A 139 22.60 8.07 53.21
N THR A 140 21.99 7.70 52.09
CA THR A 140 22.52 7.99 50.76
C THR A 140 21.74 9.10 50.09
N LYS A 141 22.47 10.09 49.55
CA LYS A 141 21.96 10.97 48.51
C LYS A 141 22.53 10.54 47.17
N GLY A 142 21.71 10.55 46.12
CA GLY A 142 22.17 10.19 44.79
C GLY A 142 21.26 10.72 43.70
N ARG A 143 21.81 10.85 42.49
CA ARG A 143 21.06 11.17 41.27
C ARG A 143 21.33 10.08 40.24
N ILE A 144 20.33 9.84 39.41
CA ILE A 144 20.41 8.98 38.24
C ILE A 144 19.94 9.83 37.09
N ASP A 145 20.76 9.90 36.04
CA ASP A 145 20.46 10.70 34.85
C ASP A 145 19.57 9.92 33.89
N TYR A 146 19.95 8.68 33.60
CA TYR A 146 19.17 7.76 32.77
C TYR A 146 19.26 6.32 33.29
N PHE A 147 18.28 5.50 32.90
CA PHE A 147 18.21 4.08 33.21
C PHE A 147 17.63 3.37 31.99
N ASN A 148 18.51 2.81 31.16
CA ASN A 148 18.16 2.24 29.86
C ASN A 148 18.46 0.74 29.86
N ILE A 149 17.52 -0.04 29.33
CA ILE A 149 17.69 -1.48 29.12
C ILE A 149 17.63 -1.72 27.62
N TYR A 150 18.68 -2.33 27.09
CA TYR A 150 18.78 -2.71 25.69
C TYR A 150 18.63 -4.23 25.59
N ALA A 151 17.73 -4.66 24.72
CA ALA A 151 17.50 -6.06 24.38
C ALA A 151 18.09 -6.39 23.00
N ASP A 152 18.04 -7.66 22.61
CA ASP A 152 18.31 -8.09 21.23
C ASP A 152 17.34 -7.40 20.26
N GLU A 153 17.76 -7.15 19.02
CA GLU A 153 16.94 -6.57 17.95
C GLU A 153 15.68 -7.40 17.68
N HIS A 154 15.79 -8.72 17.84
CA HIS A 154 14.69 -9.65 17.64
C HIS A 154 13.79 -9.81 18.86
N TYR A 155 14.14 -9.18 19.99
CA TYR A 155 13.30 -9.24 21.18
C TYR A 155 11.94 -8.58 20.92
N ARG A 156 10.88 -9.26 21.34
CA ARG A 156 9.50 -8.79 21.26
C ARG A 156 8.98 -8.64 22.68
N ASP A 157 8.70 -7.41 23.07
CA ASP A 157 8.19 -7.06 24.39
C ASP A 157 6.79 -7.65 24.58
N LYS A 158 6.61 -8.54 25.56
CA LYS A 158 5.31 -9.17 25.84
C LYS A 158 4.19 -8.18 26.13
N SER A 159 4.52 -6.98 26.61
CA SER A 159 3.53 -5.94 26.87
C SER A 159 3.02 -5.24 25.60
N LYS A 160 3.64 -5.50 24.46
CA LYS A 160 3.33 -4.86 23.18
C LYS A 160 2.70 -5.85 22.22
N ILE A 161 1.71 -5.37 21.48
CA ILE A 161 1.11 -6.11 20.38
C ILE A 161 1.97 -5.85 19.15
N TYR A 162 2.50 -6.92 18.56
CA TYR A 162 3.19 -6.89 17.28
C TYR A 162 2.27 -7.53 16.25
N LEU A 163 2.20 -6.92 15.06
CA LEU A 163 1.61 -7.59 13.91
C LEU A 163 2.46 -8.81 13.56
N SER A 164 1.80 -9.89 13.20
CA SER A 164 2.44 -11.06 12.61
C SER A 164 3.04 -10.71 11.24
N ASP A 165 4.03 -11.49 10.82
CA ASP A 165 4.65 -11.31 9.50
C ASP A 165 3.64 -11.49 8.35
N ASP A 166 2.59 -12.28 8.57
CA ASP A 166 1.49 -12.47 7.60
C ASP A 166 0.60 -11.22 7.55
N GLU A 167 0.20 -10.66 8.71
CA GLU A 167 -0.55 -9.39 8.74
C GLU A 167 0.24 -8.23 8.12
N ILE A 168 1.57 -8.19 8.34
CA ILE A 168 2.44 -7.20 7.71
C ILE A 168 2.46 -7.40 6.19
N ARG A 169 2.57 -8.64 5.72
CA ARG A 169 2.53 -8.95 4.28
C ARG A 169 1.20 -8.58 3.65
N ASP A 170 0.08 -8.88 4.31
CA ASP A 170 -1.26 -8.53 3.85
C ASP A 170 -1.47 -7.00 3.76
N LEU A 171 -0.94 -6.25 4.74
CA LEU A 171 -0.99 -4.78 4.69
C LEU A 171 -0.14 -4.21 3.56
N ILE A 172 1.00 -4.84 3.24
CA ILE A 172 1.85 -4.41 2.12
C ILE A 172 1.12 -4.66 0.79
N THR A 173 0.53 -5.84 0.60
CA THR A 173 -0.21 -6.17 -0.63
C THR A 173 -1.43 -5.29 -0.80
N GLU A 174 -2.20 -5.04 0.26
CA GLU A 174 -3.34 -4.11 0.22
C GLU A 174 -2.90 -2.69 -0.17
N ASN A 175 -1.79 -2.21 0.38
CA ASN A 175 -1.27 -0.88 0.07
C ASN A 175 -0.85 -0.76 -1.39
N ASP A 176 -0.22 -1.79 -1.94
CA ASP A 176 0.19 -1.81 -3.34
C ASP A 176 -1.02 -1.90 -4.30
N ASP A 177 -2.04 -2.70 -3.95
CA ASP A 177 -3.31 -2.73 -4.69
C ASP A 177 -4.03 -1.38 -4.68
N LEU A 178 -4.02 -0.67 -3.54
CA LEU A 178 -4.61 0.66 -3.43
C LEU A 178 -3.87 1.70 -4.28
N LYS A 179 -2.54 1.61 -4.39
CA LYS A 179 -1.77 2.48 -5.30
C LYS A 179 -2.15 2.25 -6.75
N ILE A 180 -2.25 0.99 -7.18
CA ILE A 180 -2.63 0.64 -8.55
C ILE A 180 -4.04 1.17 -8.87
N LYS A 181 -5.01 0.96 -7.96
CA LYS A 181 -6.37 1.49 -8.12
C LYS A 181 -6.41 3.01 -8.22
N LEU A 182 -5.58 3.70 -7.43
CA LEU A 182 -5.48 5.15 -7.47
C LEU A 182 -4.91 5.64 -8.80
N GLU A 183 -3.87 5.00 -9.32
CA GLU A 183 -3.26 5.32 -10.60
C GLU A 183 -4.25 5.13 -11.76
N GLN A 184 -4.94 4.00 -11.80
CA GLN A 184 -5.99 3.73 -12.79
C GLN A 184 -7.13 4.76 -12.74
N SER A 185 -7.53 5.18 -11.53
CA SER A 185 -8.56 6.21 -11.38
C SER A 185 -8.10 7.58 -11.87
N LEU A 186 -6.82 7.92 -11.72
CA LEU A 186 -6.25 9.18 -12.22
C LEU A 186 -6.16 9.17 -13.74
N ASP A 187 -5.72 8.06 -14.33
CA ASP A 187 -5.64 7.89 -15.79
C ASP A 187 -7.02 7.97 -16.45
N ALA A 188 -8.02 7.30 -15.89
CA ALA A 188 -9.40 7.38 -16.37
C ALA A 188 -9.91 8.83 -16.35
N ARG A 189 -9.65 9.55 -15.26
CA ARG A 189 -10.04 10.96 -15.12
C ARG A 189 -9.29 11.88 -16.07
N ALA A 190 -8.01 11.62 -16.35
CA ALA A 190 -7.23 12.37 -17.32
C ALA A 190 -7.81 12.21 -18.73
N LEU A 191 -8.20 10.99 -19.11
CA LEU A 191 -8.83 10.70 -20.40
C LEU A 191 -10.20 11.37 -20.55
N GLU A 192 -11.01 11.39 -19.49
CA GLU A 192 -12.29 12.11 -19.48
C GLU A 192 -12.10 13.62 -19.69
N LEU A 193 -11.12 14.21 -19.01
CA LEU A 193 -10.79 15.63 -19.15
C LEU A 193 -10.27 15.95 -20.56
N GLU A 194 -9.40 15.12 -21.13
CA GLU A 194 -8.89 15.29 -22.49
C GLU A 194 -10.02 15.23 -23.52
N ASN A 195 -10.96 14.29 -23.36
CA ASN A 195 -12.14 14.21 -24.20
C ASN A 195 -13.04 15.45 -24.07
N ALA A 196 -13.24 15.96 -22.84
CA ALA A 196 -14.01 17.16 -22.61
C ALA A 196 -13.37 18.40 -23.26
N ILE A 197 -12.04 18.55 -23.15
CA ILE A 197 -11.27 19.61 -23.81
C ILE A 197 -11.46 19.54 -25.33
N ARG A 198 -11.32 18.36 -25.93
CA ARG A 198 -11.51 18.15 -27.38
C ARG A 198 -12.92 18.55 -27.85
N ILE A 199 -13.95 18.24 -27.08
CA ILE A 199 -15.33 18.63 -27.41
C ILE A 199 -15.47 20.16 -27.36
N LEU A 200 -14.94 20.79 -26.31
CA LEU A 200 -14.98 22.25 -26.14
C LEU A 200 -14.21 22.97 -27.25
N GLU A 201 -13.06 22.46 -27.68
CA GLU A 201 -12.29 23.01 -28.80
C GLU A 201 -13.09 22.99 -30.11
N ASN A 202 -13.78 21.87 -30.40
CA ASN A 202 -14.64 21.76 -31.57
C ASN A 202 -15.81 22.74 -31.51
N GLN A 203 -16.46 22.86 -30.35
CA GLN A 203 -17.53 23.84 -30.14
C GLN A 203 -17.03 25.28 -30.35
N LEU A 204 -15.87 25.63 -29.79
CA LEU A 204 -15.26 26.95 -29.97
C LEU A 204 -14.99 27.25 -31.45
N LYS A 205 -14.48 26.27 -32.21
CA LYS A 205 -14.22 26.41 -33.65
C LYS A 205 -15.52 26.67 -34.42
N THR A 206 -16.58 25.92 -34.13
CA THR A 206 -17.89 26.15 -34.76
C THR A 206 -18.46 27.53 -34.42
N MET A 207 -18.34 27.97 -33.16
CA MET A 207 -18.82 29.29 -32.74
C MET A 207 -18.06 30.43 -33.43
N ARG A 208 -16.74 30.28 -33.64
CA ARG A 208 -15.95 31.25 -34.42
C ARG A 208 -16.45 31.37 -35.86
N LEU A 209 -16.69 30.25 -36.54
CA LEU A 209 -17.22 30.26 -37.91
C LEU A 209 -18.60 30.92 -38.00
N VAL A 210 -19.47 30.65 -37.03
CA VAL A 210 -20.80 31.29 -36.96
C VAL A 210 -20.67 32.79 -36.74
N ASN A 211 -19.80 33.24 -35.83
CA ASN A 211 -19.57 34.67 -35.60
C ASN A 211 -19.02 35.36 -36.86
N GLU A 212 -18.04 34.77 -37.55
CA GLU A 212 -17.53 35.31 -38.82
C GLU A 212 -18.62 35.42 -39.89
N GLN A 213 -19.55 34.47 -39.93
CA GLN A 213 -20.69 34.50 -40.84
C GLN A 213 -21.67 35.61 -40.48
N LEU A 214 -22.01 35.75 -39.19
CA LEU A 214 -22.88 36.82 -38.70
C LEU A 214 -22.27 38.21 -38.95
N ASP A 215 -20.95 38.38 -38.80
CA ASP A 215 -20.27 39.63 -39.09
C ASP A 215 -20.36 40.01 -40.58
N LYS A 216 -20.24 39.03 -41.48
CA LYS A 216 -20.46 39.24 -42.93
C LYS A 216 -21.90 39.64 -43.24
N GLU A 217 -22.87 38.95 -42.63
CA GLU A 217 -24.29 39.26 -42.80
C GLU A 217 -24.63 40.66 -42.28
N ASN A 218 -24.16 41.01 -41.08
CA ASN A 218 -24.33 42.35 -40.51
C ASN A 218 -23.71 43.43 -41.41
N SER A 219 -22.55 43.17 -42.00
CA SER A 219 -21.92 44.08 -42.97
C SER A 219 -22.79 44.27 -44.23
N GLN A 220 -23.41 43.21 -44.73
CA GLN A 220 -24.34 43.28 -45.87
C GLN A 220 -25.60 44.07 -45.52
N TYR A 221 -26.19 43.83 -44.34
CA TYR A 221 -27.35 44.59 -43.87
C TYR A 221 -27.04 46.07 -43.68
N ALA A 222 -25.84 46.43 -43.22
CA ALA A 222 -25.42 47.83 -43.11
C ALA A 222 -25.41 48.55 -44.47
N ILE A 223 -24.91 47.89 -45.52
CA ILE A 223 -24.94 48.40 -46.90
C ILE A 223 -26.39 48.63 -47.35
N ILE A 224 -27.25 47.63 -47.17
CA ILE A 224 -28.68 47.72 -47.55
C ILE A 224 -29.37 48.85 -46.80
N LYS A 225 -29.15 48.97 -45.48
CA LYS A 225 -29.72 50.04 -44.65
C LYS A 225 -29.30 51.41 -45.16
N SER A 226 -28.01 51.60 -45.47
CA SER A 226 -27.51 52.88 -46.01
C SER A 226 -28.11 53.24 -47.38
N ALA A 227 -28.39 52.25 -48.23
CA ALA A 227 -29.03 52.42 -49.53
C ALA A 227 -30.51 52.80 -49.42
N VAL A 228 -31.22 52.22 -48.44
CA VAL A 228 -32.62 52.55 -48.13
C VAL A 228 -32.73 53.96 -47.54
N ASP A 229 -31.82 54.33 -46.64
CA ASP A 229 -31.80 55.66 -45.99
C ASP A 229 -31.48 56.81 -46.97
N THR A 230 -30.95 56.53 -48.17
CA THR A 230 -30.57 57.53 -49.20
C THR A 230 -31.56 57.70 -50.36
N ASN A 231 -32.71 57.01 -50.36
CA ASN A 231 -33.76 57.12 -51.41
C ASN A 231 -33.25 56.96 -52.87
N GLN A 232 -32.15 56.24 -53.10
CA GLN A 232 -31.63 55.99 -54.44
C GLN A 232 -32.48 54.92 -55.16
N VAL A 233 -33.50 55.38 -55.90
CA VAL A 233 -34.50 54.54 -56.60
C VAL A 233 -33.86 53.55 -57.59
N ASP A 234 -32.80 53.95 -58.29
CA ASP A 234 -32.10 53.08 -59.25
C ASP A 234 -31.41 51.89 -58.56
N LEU A 235 -30.78 52.14 -57.40
CA LEU A 235 -30.13 51.10 -56.59
C LEU A 235 -31.17 50.16 -55.96
N LEU A 236 -32.32 50.68 -55.55
CA LEU A 236 -33.46 49.89 -55.06
C LEU A 236 -34.04 48.98 -56.14
N MET A 237 -34.12 49.45 -57.40
CA MET A 237 -34.53 48.60 -58.52
C MET A 237 -33.50 47.52 -58.85
N ASP A 238 -32.21 47.86 -58.85
CA ASP A 238 -31.15 46.89 -59.10
C ASP A 238 -31.10 45.82 -58.00
N LEU A 239 -31.26 46.21 -56.73
CA LEU A 239 -31.39 45.29 -55.60
C LEU A 239 -32.64 44.43 -55.71
N SER A 240 -33.78 45.00 -56.09
CA SER A 240 -35.03 44.26 -56.33
C SER A 240 -34.85 43.20 -57.42
N HIS A 241 -34.25 43.57 -58.56
CA HIS A 241 -33.92 42.63 -59.63
C HIS A 241 -32.96 41.53 -59.16
N LYS A 242 -31.95 41.88 -58.36
CA LYS A 242 -30.99 40.92 -57.81
C LYS A 242 -31.64 39.95 -56.83
N VAL A 243 -32.57 40.43 -55.99
CA VAL A 243 -33.37 39.61 -55.07
C VAL A 243 -34.29 38.68 -55.84
N ILE A 244 -34.97 39.17 -56.89
CA ILE A 244 -35.81 38.33 -57.75
C ILE A 244 -34.97 37.23 -58.40
N ASN A 245 -33.84 37.57 -59.00
CA ASN A 245 -32.94 36.62 -59.64
C ASN A 245 -32.42 35.57 -58.65
N LYS A 246 -31.96 35.99 -57.46
CA LYS A 246 -31.50 35.06 -56.42
C LYS A 246 -32.63 34.20 -55.87
N THR A 247 -33.86 34.71 -55.81
CA THR A 247 -35.05 33.92 -55.42
C THR A 247 -35.37 32.85 -56.46
N LEU A 248 -35.25 33.18 -57.75
CA LEU A 248 -35.43 32.23 -58.84
C LEU A 248 -34.33 31.16 -58.84
N GLU A 249 -33.07 31.56 -58.66
CA GLU A 249 -31.93 30.65 -58.54
C GLU A 249 -32.09 29.69 -57.35
N ASN A 250 -32.51 30.18 -56.18
CA ASN A 250 -32.78 29.32 -55.02
C ASN A 250 -33.94 28.35 -55.26
N ARG A 251 -34.99 28.78 -55.98
CA ARG A 251 -36.08 27.86 -56.37
C ARG A 251 -35.56 26.77 -57.31
N GLN A 252 -34.71 27.12 -58.25
CA GLN A 252 -34.08 26.16 -59.17
C GLN A 252 -33.21 25.15 -58.42
N LEU A 253 -32.32 25.62 -57.53
CA LEU A 253 -31.48 24.76 -56.69
C LEU A 253 -32.32 23.84 -55.79
N LYS A 254 -33.47 24.31 -55.30
CA LYS A 254 -34.39 23.48 -54.50
C LYS A 254 -35.02 22.36 -55.33
N ILE A 255 -35.33 22.62 -56.60
CA ILE A 255 -35.83 21.61 -57.54
C ILE A 255 -34.72 20.60 -57.84
N GLU A 256 -33.51 21.06 -58.14
CA GLU A 256 -32.36 20.20 -58.42
C GLU A 256 -31.98 19.31 -57.23
N ASN A 257 -31.95 19.85 -56.01
CA ASN A 257 -31.72 19.07 -54.80
C ASN A 257 -32.78 17.98 -54.61
N LYS A 258 -34.05 18.28 -54.90
CA LYS A 258 -35.13 17.28 -54.83
C LYS A 258 -34.90 16.17 -55.86
N LEU A 259 -34.57 16.51 -57.11
CA LEU A 259 -34.26 15.54 -58.16
C LEU A 259 -33.05 14.66 -57.83
N MET A 260 -31.98 15.25 -57.28
CA MET A 260 -30.82 14.50 -56.80
C MET A 260 -31.17 13.57 -55.64
N THR A 261 -31.98 14.03 -54.70
CA THR A 261 -32.44 13.21 -53.56
C THR A 261 -33.26 12.02 -54.04
N ASP A 262 -34.20 12.24 -54.97
CA ASP A 262 -35.01 11.18 -55.58
C ASP A 262 -34.13 10.19 -56.37
N SER A 263 -33.13 10.69 -57.09
CA SER A 263 -32.16 9.86 -57.83
C SER A 263 -31.30 9.01 -56.90
N LEU A 264 -30.79 9.60 -55.81
CA LEU A 264 -30.02 8.87 -54.79
C LEU A 264 -30.87 7.77 -54.13
N LYS A 265 -32.15 8.07 -53.83
CA LYS A 265 -33.08 7.08 -53.29
C LYS A 265 -33.31 5.91 -54.24
N SER A 266 -33.44 6.19 -55.55
CA SER A 266 -33.56 5.18 -56.59
C SER A 266 -32.30 4.30 -56.70
N VAL A 267 -31.11 4.92 -56.72
CA VAL A 267 -29.83 4.19 -56.75
C VAL A 267 -29.67 3.31 -55.51
N LYS A 268 -30.03 3.82 -54.33
CA LYS A 268 -30.00 3.04 -53.08
C LYS A 268 -30.90 1.80 -53.17
N MET A 269 -32.14 1.95 -53.64
CA MET A 269 -33.04 0.81 -53.86
C MET A 269 -32.48 -0.20 -54.87
N ASN A 270 -31.86 0.27 -55.96
CA ASN A 270 -31.25 -0.63 -56.93
C ASN A 270 -30.08 -1.41 -56.34
N PHE A 271 -29.26 -0.78 -55.48
CA PHE A 271 -28.17 -1.44 -54.80
C PHE A 271 -28.68 -2.50 -53.81
N GLU A 272 -29.69 -2.15 -52.99
CA GLU A 272 -30.35 -3.09 -52.08
C GLU A 272 -30.94 -4.29 -52.85
N ASN A 273 -31.58 -4.05 -54.00
CA ASN A 273 -32.11 -5.13 -54.84
C ASN A 273 -31.00 -6.01 -55.43
N LEU A 274 -29.88 -5.42 -55.87
CA LEU A 274 -28.73 -6.18 -56.38
C LEU A 274 -28.11 -7.05 -55.29
N GLU A 275 -28.01 -6.52 -54.08
CA GLU A 275 -27.50 -7.25 -52.91
C GLU A 275 -28.38 -8.47 -52.59
N VAL A 276 -29.71 -8.29 -52.61
CA VAL A 276 -30.68 -9.39 -52.46
C VAL A 276 -30.55 -10.42 -53.59
N GLU A 277 -30.41 -9.98 -54.84
CA GLU A 277 -30.22 -10.89 -55.99
C GLU A 277 -28.93 -11.71 -55.86
N LEU A 278 -27.85 -11.06 -55.39
CA LEU A 278 -26.57 -11.73 -55.17
C LEU A 278 -26.66 -12.76 -54.05
N PHE A 279 -27.32 -12.43 -52.94
CA PHE A 279 -27.57 -13.37 -51.85
C PHE A 279 -28.41 -14.56 -52.32
N GLN A 280 -29.44 -14.33 -53.12
CA GLN A 280 -30.26 -15.40 -53.68
C GLN A 280 -29.41 -16.35 -54.55
N LYS A 281 -28.56 -15.83 -55.43
CA LYS A 281 -27.66 -16.67 -56.25
C LYS A 281 -26.68 -17.50 -55.41
N VAL A 282 -26.18 -16.96 -54.30
CA VAL A 282 -25.30 -17.70 -53.38
C VAL A 282 -26.07 -18.82 -52.68
N ILE A 283 -27.30 -18.56 -52.25
CA ILE A 283 -28.19 -19.56 -51.63
C ILE A 283 -28.50 -20.67 -52.64
N ASP A 284 -28.89 -20.32 -53.87
CA ASP A 284 -29.21 -21.28 -54.92
C ASP A 284 -28.01 -22.18 -55.21
N LYS A 285 -26.80 -21.61 -55.33
CA LYS A 285 -25.56 -22.37 -55.52
C LYS A 285 -25.25 -23.30 -54.34
N LYS A 286 -25.44 -22.83 -53.10
CA LYS A 286 -25.28 -23.64 -51.88
C LYS A 286 -26.25 -24.82 -51.86
N ILE A 287 -27.50 -24.61 -52.30
CA ILE A 287 -28.50 -25.66 -52.42
C ILE A 287 -28.08 -26.68 -53.48
N GLU A 288 -27.60 -26.24 -54.64
CA GLU A 288 -27.09 -27.13 -55.70
C GLU A 288 -25.90 -27.96 -55.21
N GLU A 289 -24.93 -27.35 -54.52
CA GLU A 289 -23.79 -28.04 -53.91
C GLU A 289 -24.26 -29.08 -52.88
N GLN A 290 -25.24 -28.74 -52.04
CA GLN A 290 -25.81 -29.65 -51.06
C GLN A 290 -26.53 -30.82 -51.72
N GLN A 291 -27.36 -30.56 -52.73
CA GLN A 291 -28.04 -31.60 -53.52
C GLN A 291 -27.04 -32.52 -54.21
N PHE A 292 -25.92 -31.99 -54.68
CA PHE A 292 -24.84 -32.78 -55.26
C PHE A 292 -24.15 -33.66 -54.21
N ILE A 293 -23.85 -33.13 -53.03
CA ILE A 293 -23.30 -33.91 -51.89
C ILE A 293 -24.28 -35.01 -51.49
N ASP A 294 -25.57 -34.68 -51.34
CA ASP A 294 -26.61 -35.64 -50.98
C ASP A 294 -26.72 -36.76 -52.04
N SER A 295 -26.61 -36.43 -53.33
CA SER A 295 -26.59 -37.40 -54.43
C SER A 295 -25.37 -38.35 -54.37
N ILE A 296 -24.19 -37.83 -54.02
CA ILE A 296 -22.99 -38.64 -53.79
C ILE A 296 -23.20 -39.56 -52.59
N LEU A 297 -23.69 -39.03 -51.47
CA LEU A 297 -23.96 -39.81 -50.26
C LEU A 297 -24.97 -40.93 -50.50
N VAL A 298 -26.06 -40.65 -51.23
CA VAL A 298 -27.05 -41.68 -51.61
C VAL A 298 -26.41 -42.77 -52.47
N LYS A 299 -25.56 -42.42 -53.44
CA LYS A 299 -24.81 -43.40 -54.23
C LYS A 299 -23.84 -44.22 -53.39
N PHE A 300 -23.13 -43.59 -52.45
CA PHE A 300 -22.24 -44.29 -51.52
C PHE A 300 -23.02 -45.25 -50.61
N CYS A 301 -24.15 -44.83 -50.03
CA CYS A 301 -25.00 -45.71 -49.23
C CYS A 301 -25.57 -46.88 -50.05
N GLN A 302 -25.89 -46.68 -51.33
CA GLN A 302 -26.29 -47.78 -52.22
C GLN A 302 -25.14 -48.76 -52.48
N VAL A 303 -23.92 -48.26 -52.70
CA VAL A 303 -22.71 -49.09 -52.87
C VAL A 303 -22.37 -49.85 -51.58
N ASP A 304 -22.43 -49.21 -50.41
CA ASP A 304 -22.24 -49.88 -49.12
C ASP A 304 -23.34 -50.90 -48.83
N SER A 305 -24.59 -50.64 -49.22
CA SER A 305 -25.69 -51.62 -49.09
C SER A 305 -25.52 -52.82 -50.04
N LEU A 306 -24.83 -52.65 -51.17
CA LEU A 306 -24.49 -53.71 -52.12
C LEU A 306 -23.21 -54.48 -51.70
N LEU A 307 -22.27 -53.83 -51.01
CA LEU A 307 -21.10 -54.49 -50.40
C LEU A 307 -21.46 -55.23 -49.10
N ASN A 308 -22.43 -54.74 -48.31
CA ASN A 308 -22.88 -55.39 -47.07
C ASN A 308 -23.88 -56.55 -47.26
N GLN A 309 -24.12 -57.02 -48.50
CA GLN A 309 -24.84 -58.27 -48.76
C GLN A 309 -23.95 -59.51 -48.81
N ASN A 310 -22.63 -59.38 -48.60
CA ASN A 310 -21.72 -60.52 -48.44
C ASN A 310 -20.72 -60.27 -47.30
N GLU A 311 -21.15 -60.50 -46.05
CA GLU A 311 -20.40 -61.19 -44.96
C GLU A 311 -21.19 -61.09 -43.63
N PRO A 312 -21.14 -62.10 -42.73
CA PRO A 312 -22.04 -62.22 -41.59
C PRO A 312 -21.55 -61.53 -40.32
N PHE A 313 -22.50 -60.92 -39.60
CA PHE A 313 -22.56 -60.65 -38.14
C PHE A 313 -21.24 -60.46 -37.37
N LEU A 314 -21.04 -59.23 -36.86
CA LEU A 314 -20.89 -59.03 -35.41
C LEU A 314 -21.59 -57.74 -34.98
N GLN A 315 -22.34 -57.91 -33.91
CA GLN A 315 -23.26 -57.02 -33.25
C GLN A 315 -22.49 -56.29 -32.15
N ASP A 316 -22.57 -54.94 -32.07
CA ASP A 316 -22.85 -54.30 -30.78
C ASP A 316 -23.15 -52.79 -30.86
N SER A 317 -24.21 -52.44 -30.13
CA SER A 317 -24.52 -51.16 -29.49
C SER A 317 -24.95 -49.92 -30.33
N LEU A 318 -26.26 -49.85 -30.54
CA LEU A 318 -27.11 -48.65 -30.38
C LEU A 318 -26.70 -47.79 -29.16
N ILE A 319 -26.52 -46.46 -29.32
CA ILE A 319 -27.01 -45.36 -28.44
C ILE A 319 -27.00 -44.06 -29.28
N ARG A 320 -28.16 -43.63 -29.80
CA ARG A 320 -29.00 -42.50 -29.32
C ARG A 320 -28.38 -41.10 -29.42
N ILE A 321 -28.98 -40.34 -30.34
CA ILE A 321 -29.05 -38.88 -30.39
C ILE A 321 -29.75 -38.39 -29.11
N ASP A 322 -29.20 -37.38 -28.45
CA ASP A 322 -29.97 -36.37 -27.72
C ASP A 322 -29.24 -35.01 -27.78
N SER A 323 -29.93 -34.05 -28.42
CA SER A 323 -30.08 -32.61 -28.13
C SER A 323 -29.01 -31.83 -27.34
N LEU A 324 -28.65 -30.62 -27.81
CA LEU A 324 -28.72 -29.32 -27.10
C LEU A 324 -28.04 -28.21 -27.96
N LEU A 325 -28.84 -27.29 -28.53
CA LEU A 325 -28.91 -25.85 -28.21
C LEU A 325 -27.57 -25.10 -28.46
N ILE A 326 -27.42 -24.40 -29.59
CA ILE A 326 -27.70 -22.95 -29.75
C ILE A 326 -27.36 -22.13 -28.49
N GLU A 327 -26.16 -21.55 -28.48
CA GLU A 327 -25.94 -20.21 -27.95
C GLU A 327 -25.36 -19.35 -29.07
N THR A 328 -26.08 -18.29 -29.42
CA THR A 328 -25.64 -17.17 -30.24
C THR A 328 -24.63 -16.32 -29.48
N PRO A 329 -23.71 -15.62 -30.17
CA PRO A 329 -22.96 -14.51 -29.56
C PRO A 329 -23.85 -13.31 -29.23
#